data_AF-A0A7X5N0X6-F1
#
_entry.id   AF-A0A7X5N0X6-F1
#
_cell.length_a   1.000
_cell.length_b   1.000
_cell.length_c   1.000
_cell.angle_alpha   90.00
_cell.angle_beta   90.00
_cell.angle_gamma   90.00
#
_symmetry.space_group_name_H-M   'P 1'
#
loop_
_entity.id
_entity.type
_entity.pdbx_description
1 polymer ?
#
loop_
_entity_poly.entity_id
_entity_poly.type
_entity_poly.pdbx_seq_one_letter_code
_entity_poly.pdbx_strand_id
1 'polypeptide(L)'
;TVSEVFRAPNINELYAGVAGDAATVNDPCNGYTGGNGVACANVPTDGSYQQSDGQVSGKVSGAAVAGYQLKPETGKSYDVGLVYDPQWIDGLSLSADWWRIDLEDTITTVSAQTVLNQCFANPASSFCALIHRNGNGTINYIAEPTVNLGKLWAKGMDFNLTYRAPPTAWGNLSAGLNGTYLTRYDVLPDTTDPSSVTIHNVGRYTQAYGNFPRWRALGTVNWALDDWSATWRIRYVGHTAIGNSDPDQSLSADSSEPMVVRKIGAYVYNNLQLGYNVEPWHTRFEVGVDNIANKQPPLYYSNNVGNANTDVATYDLLG
;
A
#
# COMPACT_ATOMS: atom_id res chain seq x y z
N THR A 1 6.26 24.43 7.11
CA THR A 1 6.31 24.97 5.75
C THR A 1 5.05 24.58 5.00
N VAL A 2 4.66 25.37 3.99
CA VAL A 2 3.60 25.01 3.03
C VAL A 2 4.20 25.13 1.65
N SER A 3 3.96 24.14 0.82
CA SER A 3 4.48 24.09 -0.56
C SER A 3 3.41 23.60 -1.50
N GLU A 4 3.35 24.21 -2.69
CA GLU A 4 2.59 23.68 -3.80
C GLU A 4 3.44 22.65 -4.53
N VAL A 5 2.82 21.52 -4.89
CA VAL A 5 3.47 20.43 -5.58
C VAL A 5 2.74 20.15 -6.89
N PHE A 6 3.49 19.80 -7.92
CA PHE A 6 2.93 19.34 -9.18
C PHE A 6 3.79 18.20 -9.76
N ARG A 7 3.16 17.31 -10.51
CA ARG A 7 3.83 16.23 -11.24
C ARG A 7 3.28 16.14 -12.66
N ALA A 8 4.15 16.34 -13.65
CA ALA A 8 3.79 16.10 -15.04
C ALA A 8 3.73 14.58 -15.32
N PRO A 9 2.81 14.12 -16.20
CA PRO A 9 2.77 12.73 -16.63
C PRO A 9 4.08 12.30 -17.30
N ASN A 10 4.52 11.08 -17.03
CA ASN A 10 5.69 10.48 -17.67
C ASN A 10 5.30 9.69 -18.94
N ILE A 11 6.31 9.27 -19.72
CA ILE A 11 6.10 8.56 -21.01
C ILE A 11 5.35 7.24 -20.82
N ASN A 12 5.60 6.52 -19.73
CA ASN A 12 4.93 5.24 -19.46
C ASN A 12 3.46 5.46 -19.12
N GLU A 13 3.14 6.44 -18.27
CA GLU A 13 1.76 6.81 -17.92
C GLU A 13 0.93 7.24 -19.16
N LEU A 14 1.58 7.85 -20.16
CA LEU A 14 0.91 8.28 -21.39
C LEU A 14 0.81 7.17 -22.44
N TYR A 15 1.88 6.42 -22.67
CA TYR A 15 2.05 5.61 -23.89
C TYR A 15 2.36 4.14 -23.64
N ALA A 16 2.33 3.65 -22.40
CA ALA A 16 2.48 2.22 -22.14
C ALA A 16 1.45 1.42 -22.96
N GLY A 17 1.92 0.41 -23.69
CA GLY A 17 1.05 -0.50 -24.42
C GLY A 17 0.15 -1.29 -23.48
N VAL A 18 -0.86 -1.96 -24.04
CA VAL A 18 -1.76 -2.80 -23.26
C VAL A 18 -0.99 -4.01 -22.71
N ALA A 19 -0.99 -4.18 -21.40
CA ALA A 19 -0.46 -5.35 -20.72
C ALA A 19 -1.57 -6.06 -19.93
N GLY A 20 -1.46 -7.38 -19.83
CA GLY A 20 -2.40 -8.17 -19.04
C GLY A 20 -2.13 -8.01 -17.55
N ASP A 21 -3.19 -7.91 -16.77
CA ASP A 21 -3.19 -7.97 -15.31
C ASP A 21 -4.12 -9.09 -14.83
N ALA A 22 -3.89 -9.56 -13.60
CA ALA A 22 -4.68 -10.59 -12.93
C ALA A 22 -5.33 -10.01 -11.66
N ALA A 23 -6.15 -8.97 -11.87
CA ALA A 23 -6.81 -8.21 -10.82
C ALA A 23 -7.68 -9.10 -9.95
N THR A 24 -7.59 -8.93 -8.63
CA THR A 24 -8.53 -9.58 -7.69
C THR A 24 -9.63 -8.61 -7.30
N VAL A 25 -10.88 -9.01 -7.53
CA VAL A 25 -12.07 -8.18 -7.34
C VAL A 25 -13.18 -8.93 -6.60
N ASN A 26 -14.02 -8.17 -5.91
CA ASN A 26 -15.36 -8.58 -5.50
C ASN A 26 -16.36 -7.92 -6.46
N ASP A 27 -17.05 -8.73 -7.26
CA ASP A 27 -18.04 -8.26 -8.23
C ASP A 27 -19.31 -7.78 -7.50
N PRO A 28 -19.66 -6.49 -7.55
CA PRO A 28 -20.86 -5.97 -6.88
C PRO A 28 -22.16 -6.52 -7.48
N CYS A 29 -22.10 -7.19 -8.64
CA CYS A 29 -23.24 -7.88 -9.24
C CYS A 29 -23.51 -9.28 -8.63
N ASN A 30 -22.71 -9.74 -7.67
CA ASN A 30 -23.03 -10.94 -6.90
C ASN A 30 -24.39 -10.79 -6.19
N GLY A 31 -25.29 -11.76 -6.35
CA GLY A 31 -26.65 -11.69 -5.81
C GLY A 31 -27.54 -10.63 -6.47
N TYR A 32 -27.22 -10.19 -7.69
CA TYR A 32 -27.94 -9.12 -8.38
C TYR A 32 -29.41 -9.46 -8.66
N THR A 33 -30.31 -8.55 -8.29
CA THR A 33 -31.76 -8.67 -8.51
C THR A 33 -32.36 -7.54 -9.37
N GLY A 34 -31.52 -6.70 -10.00
CA GLY A 34 -31.95 -5.55 -10.81
C GLY A 34 -31.45 -4.19 -10.28
N GLY A 35 -31.60 -3.13 -11.07
CA GLY A 35 -31.30 -1.73 -10.70
C GLY A 35 -30.02 -1.13 -11.30
N ASN A 36 -28.99 -1.94 -11.58
CA ASN A 36 -27.66 -1.50 -12.01
C ASN A 36 -27.22 -2.19 -13.32
N GLY A 37 -28.10 -2.14 -14.33
CA GLY A 37 -27.98 -2.97 -15.55
C GLY A 37 -26.75 -2.71 -16.42
N VAL A 38 -26.10 -1.54 -16.28
CA VAL A 38 -24.88 -1.22 -17.03
C VAL A 38 -23.67 -1.96 -16.44
N ALA A 39 -23.45 -1.83 -15.11
CA ALA A 39 -22.39 -2.55 -14.41
C ALA A 39 -22.60 -4.08 -14.45
N CYS A 40 -23.86 -4.51 -14.42
CA CYS A 40 -24.28 -5.91 -14.38
C CYS A 40 -24.84 -6.40 -15.72
N ALA A 41 -24.27 -5.94 -16.83
CA ALA A 41 -24.72 -6.35 -18.16
C ALA A 41 -24.68 -7.89 -18.31
N ASN A 42 -25.77 -8.46 -18.83
CA ASN A 42 -25.98 -9.92 -19.00
C ASN A 42 -26.01 -10.75 -17.71
N VAL A 43 -26.03 -10.11 -16.53
CA VAL A 43 -26.16 -10.82 -15.25
C VAL A 43 -27.63 -11.18 -15.00
N PRO A 44 -27.96 -12.45 -14.68
CA PRO A 44 -29.30 -12.84 -14.28
C PRO A 44 -29.82 -12.02 -13.09
N THR A 45 -31.08 -11.61 -13.14
CA THR A 45 -31.72 -10.79 -12.09
C THR A 45 -32.46 -11.61 -11.05
N ASP A 46 -32.25 -12.93 -11.01
CA ASP A 46 -32.90 -13.84 -10.07
C ASP A 46 -32.11 -14.01 -8.76
N GLY A 47 -31.03 -13.24 -8.59
CA GLY A 47 -30.14 -13.32 -7.43
C GLY A 47 -29.22 -14.55 -7.43
N SER A 48 -29.25 -15.38 -8.47
CA SER A 48 -28.44 -16.60 -8.53
C SER A 48 -26.99 -16.36 -8.93
N TYR A 49 -26.68 -15.18 -9.49
CA TYR A 49 -25.35 -14.89 -10.01
C TYR A 49 -24.30 -14.81 -8.90
N GLN A 50 -23.21 -15.53 -9.12
CA GLN A 50 -21.99 -15.41 -8.35
C GLN A 50 -20.80 -15.51 -9.31
N GLN A 51 -19.96 -14.47 -9.30
CA GLN A 51 -18.68 -14.46 -9.98
C GLN A 51 -17.79 -15.52 -9.31
N SER A 52 -17.63 -16.66 -10.00
CA SER A 52 -17.00 -17.85 -9.42
C SER A 52 -15.50 -17.69 -9.17
N ASP A 53 -14.83 -16.87 -10.00
CA ASP A 53 -13.43 -16.52 -9.81
C ASP A 53 -13.30 -15.04 -9.43
N GLY A 54 -12.75 -14.79 -8.24
CA GLY A 54 -12.44 -13.43 -7.77
C GLY A 54 -11.23 -12.83 -8.50
N GLN A 55 -10.39 -13.64 -9.14
CA GLN A 55 -9.36 -13.15 -10.05
C GLN A 55 -9.92 -13.02 -11.46
N VAL A 56 -9.83 -11.82 -12.02
CA VAL A 56 -10.34 -11.51 -13.36
C VAL A 56 -9.22 -10.96 -14.22
N SER A 57 -9.40 -11.00 -15.55
CA SER A 57 -8.43 -10.38 -16.46
C SER A 57 -8.53 -8.86 -16.37
N GLY A 58 -7.47 -8.22 -15.90
CA GLY A 58 -7.25 -6.78 -16.05
C GLY A 58 -6.48 -6.49 -17.34
N LYS A 59 -6.65 -5.29 -17.88
CA LYS A 59 -5.87 -4.78 -19.03
C LYS A 59 -5.39 -3.39 -18.73
N VAL A 60 -4.17 -3.30 -18.24
CA VAL A 60 -3.50 -2.03 -17.94
C VAL A 60 -2.95 -1.40 -19.21
N SER A 61 -3.08 -0.08 -19.32
CA SER A 61 -2.57 0.68 -20.47
C SER A 61 -2.29 2.13 -20.10
N GLY A 62 -1.38 2.76 -20.85
CA GLY A 62 -1.19 4.21 -20.80
C GLY A 62 -2.44 4.98 -21.26
N ALA A 63 -2.58 6.21 -20.79
CA ALA A 63 -3.75 7.03 -21.02
C ALA A 63 -4.09 7.23 -22.51
N ALA A 64 -3.09 7.56 -23.33
CA ALA A 64 -3.31 7.84 -24.75
C ALA A 64 -3.75 6.60 -25.54
N VAL A 65 -3.28 5.41 -25.14
CA VAL A 65 -3.68 4.13 -25.73
C VAL A 65 -5.17 3.85 -25.50
N ALA A 66 -5.69 4.27 -24.35
CA ALA A 66 -7.10 4.15 -23.98
C ALA A 66 -7.95 5.38 -24.33
N GLY A 67 -7.38 6.38 -25.01
CA GLY A 67 -8.10 7.61 -25.42
C GLY A 67 -8.30 8.66 -24.33
N TYR A 68 -7.58 8.55 -23.20
CA TYR A 68 -7.57 9.54 -22.13
C TYR A 68 -6.47 10.58 -22.33
N GLN A 69 -6.74 11.81 -21.89
CA GLN A 69 -5.77 12.91 -21.87
C GLN A 69 -5.40 13.23 -20.43
N LEU A 70 -4.14 12.98 -20.07
CA LEU A 70 -3.65 13.30 -18.73
C LEU A 70 -3.35 14.80 -18.59
N LYS A 71 -3.73 15.34 -17.45
CA LYS A 71 -3.31 16.63 -16.91
C LYS A 71 -2.23 16.40 -15.85
N PRO A 72 -1.40 17.40 -15.53
CA PRO A 72 -0.51 17.33 -14.37
C PRO A 72 -1.30 17.10 -13.08
N GLU A 73 -0.76 16.27 -12.20
CA GLU A 73 -1.22 16.16 -10.81
C GLU A 73 -0.81 17.42 -10.06
N THR A 74 -1.66 17.92 -9.18
CA THR A 74 -1.38 19.11 -8.35
C THR A 74 -1.71 18.84 -6.89
N GLY A 75 -1.12 19.61 -5.98
CA GLY A 75 -1.41 19.45 -4.57
C GLY A 75 -0.71 20.43 -3.66
N LYS A 76 -0.95 20.24 -2.35
CA LYS A 76 -0.35 21.02 -1.28
C LYS A 76 0.28 20.07 -0.27
N SER A 77 1.51 20.41 0.12
CA SER A 77 2.22 19.75 1.20
C SER A 77 2.39 20.71 2.37
N TYR A 78 2.11 20.21 3.57
CA TYR A 78 2.28 20.90 4.84
C TYR A 78 3.21 20.08 5.71
N ASP A 79 4.23 20.71 6.27
CA ASP A 79 5.22 20.04 7.10
C ASP A 79 5.59 20.89 8.32
N VAL A 80 5.69 20.28 9.49
CA VAL A 80 6.16 20.93 10.73
C VAL A 80 7.07 19.97 11.47
N GLY A 81 8.36 20.27 11.47
CA GLY A 81 9.40 19.50 12.13
C GLY A 81 9.93 20.14 13.41
N LEU A 82 10.33 19.30 14.35
CA LEU A 82 11.13 19.67 15.52
C LEU A 82 12.29 18.70 15.68
N VAL A 83 13.50 19.25 15.84
CA VAL A 83 14.71 18.50 16.17
C VAL A 83 15.13 18.88 17.58
N TYR A 84 15.56 17.90 18.34
CA TYR A 84 15.96 18.05 19.72
C TYR A 84 17.22 17.27 20.05
N ASP A 85 18.27 18.00 20.39
CA ASP A 85 19.59 17.49 20.76
C ASP A 85 19.89 17.87 22.22
N PRO A 86 19.51 17.03 23.20
CA PRO A 86 19.68 17.34 24.62
C PRO A 86 21.16 17.37 25.03
N GLN A 87 21.61 18.49 25.61
CA GLN A 87 22.98 18.65 26.11
C GLN A 87 23.32 17.75 27.33
N TRP A 88 22.31 17.18 27.99
CA TRP A 88 22.51 16.29 29.14
C TRP A 88 22.60 14.80 28.76
N ILE A 89 22.41 14.47 27.47
CA ILE A 89 22.63 13.13 26.93
C ILE A 89 23.48 13.26 25.66
N ASP A 90 24.79 13.28 25.83
CA ASP A 90 25.72 13.40 24.71
C ASP A 90 25.48 12.30 23.67
N GLY A 91 25.45 12.70 22.41
CA GLY A 91 25.26 11.80 21.28
C GLY A 91 23.82 11.39 20.99
N LEU A 92 22.81 11.90 21.72
CA LEU A 92 21.39 11.73 21.42
C LEU A 92 20.87 12.85 20.51
N SER A 93 20.15 12.47 19.46
CA SER A 93 19.39 13.38 18.60
C SER A 93 18.03 12.78 18.30
N LEU A 94 16.98 13.60 18.42
CA LEU A 94 15.60 13.21 18.18
C LEU A 94 14.99 14.15 17.14
N SER A 95 14.20 13.64 16.20
CA SER A 95 13.32 14.45 15.37
C SER A 95 11.90 13.92 15.38
N ALA A 96 10.95 14.84 15.22
CA ALA A 96 9.56 14.52 14.95
C ALA A 96 9.02 15.50 13.90
N ASP A 97 8.46 14.95 12.83
CA ASP A 97 8.00 15.70 11.68
C ASP A 97 6.54 15.36 11.41
N TRP A 98 5.65 16.34 11.59
CA TRP A 98 4.25 16.18 11.21
C TRP A 98 4.07 16.62 9.76
N TRP A 99 3.43 15.77 8.96
CA TRP A 99 3.21 16.05 7.55
C TRP A 99 1.76 15.80 7.13
N ARG A 100 1.31 16.57 6.15
CA ARG A 100 0.03 16.41 5.46
C ARG A 100 0.21 16.72 3.98
N ILE A 101 -0.30 15.84 3.14
CA ILE A 101 -0.28 15.95 1.69
C ILE A 101 -1.71 15.83 1.18
N ASP A 102 -2.16 16.83 0.44
CA ASP A 102 -3.44 16.84 -0.26
C ASP A 102 -3.14 16.92 -1.77
N LEU A 103 -3.47 15.87 -2.52
CA LEU A 103 -3.30 15.80 -3.98
C LEU A 103 -4.65 15.77 -4.70
N GLU A 104 -4.68 16.36 -5.88
CA GLU A 104 -5.81 16.40 -6.80
C GLU A 104 -5.35 15.98 -8.20
N ASP A 105 -6.27 15.38 -8.96
CA ASP A 105 -6.02 14.85 -10.30
C ASP A 105 -4.89 13.80 -10.30
N THR A 106 -4.90 12.89 -9.33
CA THR A 106 -3.77 11.96 -9.14
C THR A 106 -3.56 11.08 -10.35
N ILE A 107 -2.34 11.06 -10.90
CA ILE A 107 -2.06 10.26 -12.09
C ILE A 107 -1.79 8.84 -11.62
N THR A 108 -2.75 7.94 -11.85
CA THR A 108 -2.67 6.54 -11.46
C THR A 108 -3.45 5.67 -12.42
N THR A 109 -3.06 4.40 -12.49
CA THR A 109 -3.89 3.35 -13.08
C THR A 109 -5.15 3.19 -12.24
N VAL A 110 -6.33 3.23 -12.86
CA VAL A 110 -7.58 2.92 -12.16
C VAL A 110 -7.66 1.41 -11.91
N SER A 111 -7.94 1.01 -10.67
CA SER A 111 -8.06 -0.42 -10.34
C SER A 111 -9.39 -1.01 -10.83
N ALA A 112 -9.39 -2.29 -11.21
CA ALA A 112 -10.58 -3.02 -11.61
C ALA A 112 -11.71 -2.97 -10.56
N GLN A 113 -11.36 -3.04 -9.26
CA GLN A 113 -12.33 -2.91 -8.18
C GLN A 113 -12.98 -1.52 -8.17
N THR A 114 -12.19 -0.45 -8.34
CA THR A 114 -12.71 0.91 -8.44
C THR A 114 -13.66 1.05 -9.62
N VAL A 115 -13.28 0.52 -10.79
CA VAL A 115 -14.12 0.56 -12.00
C VAL A 115 -15.49 -0.09 -11.76
N LEU A 116 -15.49 -1.30 -11.19
CA LEU A 116 -16.72 -2.04 -10.88
C LEU A 116 -17.61 -1.27 -9.89
N ASN A 117 -17.03 -0.81 -8.77
CA ASN A 117 -17.79 -0.13 -7.71
C ASN A 117 -18.40 1.18 -8.21
N GLN A 118 -17.63 1.99 -8.94
CA GLN A 118 -18.11 3.28 -9.44
C GLN A 118 -19.22 3.11 -10.47
N CYS A 119 -19.08 2.16 -11.41
CA CYS A 119 -20.14 1.89 -12.37
C CYS A 119 -21.41 1.30 -11.71
N PHE A 120 -21.24 0.46 -10.68
CA PHE A 120 -22.37 -0.12 -9.97
C PHE A 120 -23.13 0.92 -9.14
N ALA A 121 -22.42 1.84 -8.50
CA ALA A 121 -23.01 2.95 -7.76
C ALA A 121 -23.72 3.96 -8.69
N ASN A 122 -23.13 4.21 -9.87
CA ASN A 122 -23.68 5.13 -10.86
C ASN A 122 -23.59 4.56 -12.29
N PRO A 123 -24.71 4.13 -12.87
CA PRO A 123 -24.76 3.63 -14.25
C PRO A 123 -24.35 4.66 -15.33
N ALA A 124 -24.28 5.95 -14.99
CA ALA A 124 -23.81 7.01 -15.87
C ALA A 124 -22.30 7.29 -15.73
N SER A 125 -21.60 6.59 -14.83
CA SER A 125 -20.16 6.77 -14.64
C SER A 125 -19.39 6.42 -15.91
N SER A 126 -18.35 7.21 -16.20
CA SER A 126 -17.46 6.94 -17.34
C SER A 126 -16.71 5.61 -17.22
N PHE A 127 -16.55 5.09 -15.99
CA PHE A 127 -15.92 3.80 -15.73
C PHE A 127 -16.74 2.61 -16.26
N CYS A 128 -18.04 2.77 -16.48
CA CYS A 128 -18.88 1.69 -17.02
C CYS A 128 -18.40 1.17 -18.38
N ALA A 129 -17.83 2.03 -19.22
CA ALA A 129 -17.31 1.64 -20.52
C ALA A 129 -16.07 0.73 -20.46
N LEU A 130 -15.43 0.64 -19.29
CA LEU A 130 -14.23 -0.17 -19.07
C LEU A 130 -14.54 -1.61 -18.67
N ILE A 131 -15.82 -1.93 -18.40
CA ILE A 131 -16.26 -3.26 -17.98
C ILE A 131 -16.71 -4.05 -19.20
N HIS A 132 -16.08 -5.19 -19.45
CA HIS A 132 -16.46 -6.09 -20.52
C HIS A 132 -16.88 -7.44 -19.94
N ARG A 133 -18.18 -7.75 -20.02
CA ARG A 133 -18.76 -9.02 -19.56
C ARG A 133 -19.03 -9.97 -20.72
N ASN A 134 -18.97 -11.26 -20.44
CA ASN A 134 -19.42 -12.32 -21.33
C ASN A 134 -20.96 -12.35 -21.42
N GLY A 135 -21.50 -13.13 -22.36
CA GLY A 135 -22.95 -13.29 -22.53
C GLY A 135 -23.68 -13.95 -21.35
N ASN A 136 -22.95 -14.57 -20.41
CA ASN A 136 -23.48 -15.14 -19.17
C ASN A 136 -23.29 -14.21 -17.96
N GLY A 137 -22.89 -12.95 -18.17
CA GLY A 137 -22.68 -11.96 -17.12
C GLY A 137 -21.31 -12.02 -16.44
N THR A 138 -20.52 -13.09 -16.60
CA THR A 138 -19.17 -13.16 -16.00
C THR A 138 -18.24 -12.12 -16.58
N ILE A 139 -17.30 -11.61 -15.78
CA ILE A 139 -16.31 -10.64 -16.24
C ILE A 139 -15.36 -11.31 -17.25
N ASN A 140 -15.27 -10.74 -18.47
CA ASN A 140 -14.29 -11.16 -19.48
C ASN A 140 -12.96 -10.45 -19.21
N TYR A 141 -12.98 -9.12 -19.22
CA TYR A 141 -11.86 -8.31 -18.76
C TYR A 141 -12.33 -6.93 -18.31
N ILE A 142 -11.48 -6.26 -17.53
CA ILE A 142 -11.66 -4.86 -17.14
C ILE A 142 -10.48 -4.06 -17.69
N ALA A 143 -10.77 -2.97 -18.40
CA ALA A 143 -9.75 -2.03 -18.84
C ALA A 143 -9.32 -1.13 -17.68
N GLU A 144 -8.02 -1.00 -17.46
CA GLU A 144 -7.40 -0.27 -16.35
C GLU A 144 -6.45 0.79 -16.90
N PRO A 145 -6.96 1.84 -17.56
CA PRO A 145 -6.12 2.90 -18.09
C PRO A 145 -5.51 3.75 -16.97
N THR A 146 -4.36 4.35 -17.25
CA THR A 146 -3.87 5.49 -16.47
C THR A 146 -4.77 6.70 -16.70
N VAL A 147 -5.29 7.29 -15.62
CA VAL A 147 -6.19 8.45 -15.65
C VAL A 147 -5.79 9.46 -14.56
N ASN A 148 -6.27 10.70 -14.67
CA ASN A 148 -6.31 11.61 -13.52
C ASN A 148 -7.47 11.19 -12.61
N LEU A 149 -7.13 10.50 -11.53
CA LEU A 149 -8.07 9.92 -10.60
C LEU A 149 -8.20 10.82 -9.36
N GLY A 150 -9.38 11.40 -9.21
CA GLY A 150 -9.91 12.03 -8.00
C GLY A 150 -8.92 12.73 -7.06
N LYS A 151 -8.99 12.45 -5.75
CA LYS A 151 -8.19 13.10 -4.69
C LYS A 151 -7.54 12.10 -3.75
N LEU A 152 -6.34 12.42 -3.30
CA LEU A 152 -5.61 11.67 -2.26
C LEU A 152 -5.29 12.59 -1.08
N TRP A 153 -5.64 12.15 0.13
CA TRP A 153 -5.26 12.83 1.36
C TRP A 153 -4.40 11.91 2.22
N ALA A 154 -3.14 12.28 2.43
CA ALA A 154 -2.22 11.55 3.29
C ALA A 154 -1.77 12.44 4.46
N LYS A 155 -1.69 11.87 5.67
CA LYS A 155 -1.26 12.60 6.87
C LYS A 155 -0.59 11.65 7.85
N GLY A 156 0.52 12.08 8.44
CA GLY A 156 1.25 11.27 9.40
C GLY A 156 2.22 12.06 10.26
N MET A 157 2.97 11.32 11.05
CA MET A 157 4.10 11.81 11.81
C MET A 157 5.28 10.88 11.56
N ASP A 158 6.43 11.44 11.25
CA ASP A 158 7.69 10.72 11.19
C ASP A 158 8.51 11.02 12.44
N PHE A 159 9.26 10.03 12.90
CA PHE A 159 10.08 10.08 14.09
C PHE A 159 11.46 9.55 13.75
N ASN A 160 12.49 10.29 14.16
CA ASN A 160 13.87 9.82 14.11
C ASN A 160 14.48 9.85 15.51
N LEU A 161 15.26 8.83 15.82
CA LEU A 161 16.15 8.81 16.96
C LEU A 161 17.51 8.32 16.47
N THR A 162 18.56 9.04 16.83
CA THR A 162 19.92 8.55 16.73
C THR A 162 20.61 8.72 18.08
N TYR A 163 21.35 7.70 18.48
CA TYR A 163 22.11 7.73 19.73
C TYR A 163 23.49 7.12 19.50
N ARG A 164 24.53 7.87 19.83
CA ARG A 164 25.91 7.37 19.89
C ARG A 164 26.35 7.38 21.35
N ALA A 165 26.52 6.19 21.91
CA ALA A 165 26.97 6.06 23.28
C ALA A 165 28.44 6.53 23.41
N PRO A 166 28.83 7.04 24.59
CA PRO A 166 30.23 7.26 24.90
C PRO A 166 31.05 5.97 24.70
N PRO A 167 32.32 6.07 24.26
CA PRO A 167 33.18 4.91 24.13
C PRO A 167 33.29 4.14 25.45
N THR A 168 33.19 2.81 25.38
CA THR A 168 33.34 1.93 26.54
C THR A 168 34.45 0.92 26.31
N ALA A 169 34.94 0.29 27.38
CA ALA A 169 35.90 -0.81 27.28
C ALA A 169 35.35 -2.03 26.51
N TRP A 170 34.02 -2.14 26.35
CA TRP A 170 33.37 -3.18 25.57
C TRP A 170 33.05 -2.75 24.14
N GLY A 171 33.53 -1.58 23.70
CA GLY A 171 33.37 -1.08 22.35
C GLY A 171 32.47 0.14 22.23
N ASN A 172 32.24 0.54 20.98
CA ASN A 172 31.40 1.66 20.58
C ASN A 172 30.01 1.15 20.21
N LEU A 173 28.99 1.79 20.77
CA LEU A 173 27.59 1.47 20.49
C LEU A 173 26.92 2.68 19.81
N SER A 174 26.13 2.40 18.78
CA SER A 174 25.19 3.35 18.23
C SER A 174 23.83 2.70 17.97
N ALA A 175 22.77 3.47 18.17
CA ALA A 175 21.41 3.05 17.88
C ALA A 175 20.74 4.09 16.99
N GLY A 176 19.87 3.61 16.10
CA GLY A 176 19.02 4.42 15.25
C GLY A 176 17.62 3.85 15.22
N LEU A 177 16.61 4.71 15.14
CA LEU A 177 15.22 4.34 14.91
C LEU A 177 14.61 5.36 13.95
N ASN A 178 14.06 4.88 12.84
CA ASN A 178 13.17 5.64 11.97
C ASN A 178 11.78 5.05 12.08
N GLY A 179 10.76 5.86 12.35
CA GLY A 179 9.39 5.41 12.47
C GLY A 179 8.41 6.36 11.79
N THR A 180 7.33 5.81 11.25
CA THR A 180 6.21 6.59 10.69
C THR A 180 4.92 6.13 11.35
N TYR A 181 4.12 7.10 11.79
CA TYR A 181 2.74 6.92 12.23
C TYR A 181 1.76 7.56 11.25
N LEU A 182 1.08 6.72 10.48
CA LEU A 182 0.09 7.12 9.50
C LEU A 182 -1.27 7.36 10.17
N THR A 183 -1.81 8.56 10.01
CA THR A 183 -3.10 8.97 10.59
C THR A 183 -4.21 9.04 9.54
N ARG A 184 -3.87 9.37 8.29
CA ARG A 184 -4.80 9.44 7.15
C ARG A 184 -4.12 8.99 5.86
N TYR A 185 -4.88 8.27 5.03
CA TYR A 185 -4.57 7.87 3.66
C TYR A 185 -5.90 7.54 3.01
N ASP A 186 -6.56 8.57 2.51
CA ASP A 186 -7.91 8.51 1.96
C ASP A 186 -7.85 8.77 0.47
N VAL A 187 -8.56 7.95 -0.31
CA VAL A 187 -8.69 8.13 -1.76
C VAL A 187 -10.14 8.36 -2.09
N LEU A 188 -10.45 9.49 -2.74
CA LEU A 188 -11.73 9.69 -3.40
C LEU A 188 -11.52 9.38 -4.89
N PRO A 189 -12.02 8.26 -5.44
CA PRO A 189 -11.66 7.84 -6.80
C PRO A 189 -12.25 8.72 -7.91
N ASP A 190 -13.49 9.17 -7.73
CA ASP A 190 -14.17 10.07 -8.67
C ASP A 190 -14.69 11.30 -7.91
N THR A 191 -14.29 12.49 -8.34
CA THR A 191 -14.75 13.78 -7.80
C THR A 191 -15.96 14.35 -8.53
N THR A 192 -16.27 13.80 -9.71
CA THR A 192 -17.40 14.23 -10.55
C THR A 192 -18.67 13.47 -10.23
N ASP A 193 -18.55 12.33 -9.56
CA ASP A 193 -19.65 11.48 -9.15
C ASP A 193 -20.02 11.69 -7.66
N PRO A 194 -21.22 12.20 -7.35
CA PRO A 194 -21.65 12.37 -5.97
C PRO A 194 -21.91 11.05 -5.22
N SER A 195 -22.01 9.92 -5.92
CA SER A 195 -22.14 8.57 -5.33
C SER A 195 -20.78 7.93 -4.99
N SER A 196 -19.67 8.53 -5.42
CA SER A 196 -18.33 8.03 -5.16
C SER A 196 -17.99 8.10 -3.67
N VAL A 197 -17.64 6.95 -3.11
CA VAL A 197 -17.26 6.81 -1.70
C VAL A 197 -15.76 7.09 -1.53
N THR A 198 -15.42 7.83 -0.46
CA THR A 198 -14.02 8.00 -0.05
C THR A 198 -13.52 6.71 0.62
N ILE A 199 -12.47 6.11 0.08
CA ILE A 199 -11.87 4.88 0.60
C ILE A 199 -10.84 5.22 1.68
N HIS A 200 -11.03 4.65 2.88
CA HIS A 200 -10.16 4.85 4.03
C HIS A 200 -9.17 3.70 4.18
N ASN A 201 -7.91 3.90 3.79
CA ASN A 201 -6.92 2.81 3.76
C ASN A 201 -6.17 2.61 5.09
N VAL A 202 -6.11 3.62 5.96
CA VAL A 202 -5.25 3.57 7.16
C VAL A 202 -5.62 2.43 8.11
N GLY A 203 -4.60 1.66 8.51
CA GLY A 203 -4.71 0.49 9.36
C GLY A 203 -5.28 -0.73 8.63
N ARG A 204 -5.39 -0.67 7.30
CA ARG A 204 -6.06 -1.70 6.50
C ARG A 204 -5.24 -2.12 5.29
N TYR A 205 -5.51 -3.32 4.84
CA TYR A 205 -5.15 -3.79 3.52
C TYR A 205 -6.37 -3.70 2.60
N THR A 206 -6.16 -3.18 1.38
CA THR A 206 -7.17 -3.12 0.33
C THR A 206 -6.60 -3.71 -0.97
N GLN A 207 -7.43 -4.42 -1.75
CA GLN A 207 -6.96 -5.00 -3.01
C GLN A 207 -6.46 -3.93 -3.98
N ALA A 208 -7.13 -2.76 -4.00
CA ALA A 208 -6.82 -1.67 -4.91
C ALA A 208 -5.54 -0.89 -4.56
N TYR A 209 -5.18 -0.77 -3.27
CA TYR A 209 -4.11 0.13 -2.83
C TYR A 209 -3.00 -0.55 -2.02
N GLY A 210 -3.22 -1.77 -1.52
CA GLY A 210 -2.25 -2.50 -0.71
C GLY A 210 -2.41 -2.28 0.80
N ASN A 211 -1.32 -2.50 1.55
CA ASN A 211 -1.32 -2.49 3.02
C ASN A 211 -0.82 -1.16 3.60
N PHE A 212 -1.64 -0.52 4.42
CA PHE A 212 -1.32 0.75 5.07
C PHE A 212 -1.35 0.62 6.60
N PRO A 213 -0.43 -0.13 7.21
CA PRO A 213 -0.34 -0.22 8.66
C PRO A 213 -0.12 1.17 9.26
N ARG A 214 -0.75 1.44 10.41
CA ARG A 214 -0.58 2.73 11.09
C ARG A 214 0.86 3.00 11.50
N TRP A 215 1.61 1.96 11.86
CA TRP A 215 3.00 2.07 12.28
C TRP A 215 3.91 1.29 11.34
N ARG A 216 5.01 1.91 10.95
CA ARG A 216 6.19 1.22 10.41
C ARG A 216 7.42 1.78 11.09
N ALA A 217 8.38 0.92 11.41
CA ALA A 217 9.65 1.40 11.95
C ALA A 217 10.83 0.52 11.53
N LEU A 218 12.00 1.13 11.43
CA LEU A 218 13.29 0.49 11.21
C LEU A 218 14.24 0.92 12.32
N GLY A 219 14.53 -0.01 13.23
CA GLY A 219 15.55 0.12 14.25
C GLY A 219 16.87 -0.48 13.77
N THR A 220 17.99 0.10 14.19
CA THR A 220 19.33 -0.45 13.97
C THR A 220 20.17 -0.24 15.22
N VAL A 221 20.84 -1.28 15.68
CA VAL A 221 21.86 -1.21 16.72
C VAL A 221 23.17 -1.66 16.11
N ASN A 222 24.19 -0.82 16.15
CA ASN A 222 25.54 -1.14 15.71
C ASN A 222 26.48 -1.16 16.89
N TRP A 223 27.34 -2.15 16.91
CA TRP A 223 28.40 -2.33 17.88
C TRP A 223 29.72 -2.56 17.16
N ALA A 224 30.81 -1.99 17.67
CA ALA A 224 32.15 -2.24 17.16
C ALA A 224 33.17 -2.25 18.29
N LEU A 225 34.08 -3.22 18.27
CA LEU A 225 35.19 -3.34 19.19
C LEU A 225 36.39 -3.88 18.43
N ASP A 226 37.45 -3.07 18.33
CA ASP A 226 38.66 -3.37 17.54
C ASP A 226 38.29 -3.81 16.12
N ASP A 227 38.71 -5.01 15.72
CA ASP A 227 38.44 -5.61 14.41
C ASP A 227 37.00 -6.12 14.24
N TRP A 228 36.24 -6.26 15.32
CA TRP A 228 34.90 -6.82 15.31
C TRP A 228 33.81 -5.76 15.15
N SER A 229 32.77 -6.10 14.41
CA SER A 229 31.56 -5.30 14.30
C SER A 229 30.32 -6.17 14.27
N ALA A 230 29.23 -5.70 14.87
CA ALA A 230 27.92 -6.36 14.79
C ALA A 230 26.82 -5.34 14.53
N THR A 231 25.84 -5.73 13.72
CA THR A 231 24.66 -4.92 13.41
C THR A 231 23.41 -5.76 13.64
N TRP A 232 22.49 -5.25 14.43
CA TRP A 232 21.15 -5.79 14.61
C TRP A 232 20.13 -4.82 13.98
N ARG A 233 19.43 -5.26 12.94
CA ARG A 233 18.34 -4.52 12.30
C ARG A 233 17.00 -5.07 12.75
N ILE A 234 16.08 -4.17 13.11
CA ILE A 234 14.74 -4.48 13.56
C ILE A 234 13.75 -3.81 12.61
N ARG A 235 12.96 -4.59 11.87
CA ARG A 235 11.89 -4.07 11.01
C ARG A 235 10.54 -4.32 11.66
N TYR A 236 9.82 -3.26 12.00
CA TYR A 236 8.49 -3.31 12.60
C TYR A 236 7.41 -2.92 11.60
N VAL A 237 6.34 -3.72 11.57
CA VAL A 237 5.10 -3.47 10.83
C VAL A 237 3.96 -3.56 11.84
N GLY A 238 3.19 -2.48 11.98
CA GLY A 238 2.04 -2.43 12.88
C GLY A 238 0.95 -3.42 12.49
N HIS A 239 -0.04 -3.58 13.39
CA HIS A 239 -1.21 -4.37 13.08
C HIS A 239 -2.01 -3.75 11.92
N THR A 240 -2.66 -4.61 11.15
CA THR A 240 -3.51 -4.25 10.01
C THR A 240 -4.82 -5.04 10.11
N ALA A 241 -5.90 -4.53 9.53
CA ALA A 241 -7.12 -5.28 9.27
C ALA A 241 -7.33 -5.53 7.77
N ILE A 242 -7.91 -6.67 7.42
CA ILE A 242 -8.41 -6.98 6.08
C ILE A 242 -9.93 -6.87 6.13
N GLY A 243 -10.54 -6.30 5.10
CA GLY A 243 -11.97 -6.06 5.04
C GLY A 243 -12.44 -4.85 5.86
N ASN A 244 -13.72 -4.53 5.77
CA ASN A 244 -14.34 -3.41 6.46
C ASN A 244 -15.77 -3.72 6.88
N SER A 245 -16.12 -3.39 8.12
CA SER A 245 -17.50 -3.50 8.61
C SER A 245 -18.42 -2.44 8.01
N ASP A 246 -17.86 -1.39 7.42
CA ASP A 246 -18.59 -0.38 6.66
C ASP A 246 -18.84 -0.89 5.23
N PRO A 247 -20.10 -1.16 4.83
CA PRO A 247 -20.43 -1.68 3.51
C PRO A 247 -20.09 -0.71 2.38
N ASP A 248 -20.10 0.61 2.63
CA ASP A 248 -19.81 1.62 1.60
C ASP A 248 -18.36 1.53 1.12
N GLN A 249 -17.49 0.96 1.95
CA GLN A 249 -16.08 0.76 1.64
C GLN A 249 -15.88 -0.44 0.70
N SER A 250 -16.89 -1.29 0.50
CA SER A 250 -16.89 -2.43 -0.43
C SER A 250 -15.68 -3.36 -0.25
N LEU A 251 -15.23 -3.53 1.00
CA LEU A 251 -14.08 -4.33 1.38
C LEU A 251 -14.54 -5.43 2.33
N SER A 252 -14.23 -6.68 2.02
CA SER A 252 -14.46 -7.82 2.90
C SER A 252 -13.23 -8.72 2.93
N ALA A 253 -12.97 -9.32 4.09
CA ALA A 253 -11.95 -10.37 4.22
C ALA A 253 -12.42 -11.72 3.67
N ASP A 254 -13.71 -11.84 3.35
CA ASP A 254 -14.32 -13.01 2.73
C ASP A 254 -15.00 -12.59 1.42
N SER A 255 -14.77 -13.33 0.34
CA SER A 255 -15.36 -13.03 -0.98
C SER A 255 -16.84 -13.40 -1.08
N SER A 256 -17.34 -14.26 -0.19
CA SER A 256 -18.71 -14.75 -0.16
C SER A 256 -19.60 -14.00 0.83
N GLU A 257 -19.00 -13.42 1.87
CA GLU A 257 -19.73 -12.72 2.93
C GLU A 257 -19.30 -11.25 2.98
N PRO A 258 -20.23 -10.28 2.90
CA PRO A 258 -19.90 -8.86 3.02
C PRO A 258 -19.52 -8.51 4.46
N MET A 259 -18.77 -7.41 4.61
CA MET A 259 -18.45 -6.81 5.91
C MET A 259 -17.59 -7.66 6.88
N VAL A 260 -16.94 -8.72 6.40
CA VAL A 260 -16.05 -9.54 7.23
C VAL A 260 -14.74 -8.80 7.48
N VAL A 261 -14.34 -8.70 8.76
CA VAL A 261 -13.08 -8.05 9.15
C VAL A 261 -12.16 -9.06 9.82
N ARG A 262 -10.93 -9.17 9.30
CA ARG A 262 -9.88 -10.02 9.86
C ARG A 262 -8.71 -9.17 10.35
N LYS A 263 -8.30 -9.37 11.60
CA LYS A 263 -7.15 -8.65 12.17
C LYS A 263 -5.86 -9.43 11.98
N ILE A 264 -4.82 -8.75 11.54
CA ILE A 264 -3.45 -9.23 11.41
C ILE A 264 -2.63 -8.54 12.50
N GLY A 265 -1.97 -9.33 13.35
CA GLY A 265 -1.13 -8.83 14.42
C GLY A 265 0.11 -8.09 13.91
N ALA A 266 0.79 -7.37 14.80
CA ALA A 266 2.03 -6.69 14.44
C ALA A 266 3.18 -7.67 14.16
N TYR A 267 4.09 -7.25 13.26
CA TYR A 267 5.23 -8.04 12.81
C TYR A 267 6.55 -7.35 13.15
N VAL A 268 7.53 -8.16 13.58
CA VAL A 268 8.89 -7.72 13.92
C VAL A 268 9.84 -8.72 13.28
N TYR A 269 10.70 -8.25 12.39
CA TYR A 269 11.82 -9.01 11.87
C TYR A 269 13.11 -8.57 12.57
N ASN A 270 13.97 -9.54 12.85
CA ASN A 270 15.26 -9.32 13.49
C ASN A 270 16.34 -9.92 12.58
N ASN A 271 17.22 -9.07 12.08
CA ASN A 271 18.29 -9.46 11.19
C ASN A 271 19.61 -9.14 11.87
N LEU A 272 20.55 -10.07 11.87
CA LEU A 272 21.84 -9.93 12.54
C LEU A 272 22.96 -10.04 11.51
N GLN A 273 23.97 -9.19 11.63
CA GLN A 273 25.18 -9.22 10.82
C GLN A 273 26.40 -9.11 11.73
N LEU A 274 27.41 -9.94 11.49
CA LEU A 274 28.70 -9.93 12.17
C LEU A 274 29.80 -9.70 11.13
N GLY A 275 30.72 -8.78 11.42
CA GLY A 275 31.84 -8.44 10.58
C GLY A 275 33.17 -8.54 11.33
N TYR A 276 34.22 -8.95 10.64
CA TYR A 276 35.59 -8.99 11.14
C TYR A 276 36.56 -8.42 10.12
N ASN A 277 37.37 -7.44 10.54
CA ASN A 277 38.42 -6.85 9.73
C ASN A 277 39.74 -7.60 9.94
N VAL A 278 40.39 -8.01 8.86
CA VAL A 278 41.72 -8.60 8.88
C VAL A 278 42.69 -7.55 8.34
N GLU A 279 43.19 -6.69 9.23
CA GLU A 279 44.08 -5.58 8.87
C GLU A 279 45.28 -6.00 8.00
N PRO A 280 46.01 -7.11 8.29
CA PRO A 280 47.16 -7.51 7.48
C PRO A 280 46.81 -7.80 6.01
N TRP A 281 45.57 -8.18 5.73
CA TRP A 281 45.09 -8.57 4.40
C TRP A 281 44.22 -7.49 3.76
N HIS A 282 43.98 -6.37 4.43
CA HIS A 282 43.03 -5.34 4.00
C HIS A 282 41.68 -5.93 3.58
N THR A 283 41.24 -6.97 4.29
CA THR A 283 40.06 -7.77 3.93
C THR A 283 39.05 -7.74 5.07
N ARG A 284 37.77 -7.64 4.75
CA ARG A 284 36.66 -7.71 5.71
C ARG A 284 35.79 -8.93 5.39
N PHE A 285 35.55 -9.75 6.39
CA PHE A 285 34.59 -10.85 6.32
C PHE A 285 33.29 -10.44 6.98
N GLU A 286 32.15 -10.77 6.36
CA GLU A 286 30.83 -10.51 6.92
C GLU A 286 29.94 -11.74 6.77
N VAL A 287 29.18 -12.03 7.82
CA VAL A 287 28.16 -13.07 7.83
C VAL A 287 26.89 -12.46 8.39
N GLY A 288 25.76 -12.68 7.71
CA GLY A 288 24.46 -12.19 8.12
C GLY A 288 23.40 -13.29 8.12
N VAL A 289 22.42 -13.14 9.01
CA VAL A 289 21.22 -13.98 9.07
C VAL A 289 20.01 -13.04 9.12
N ASP A 290 19.17 -13.11 8.10
CA ASP A 290 17.89 -12.42 8.08
C ASP A 290 16.85 -13.24 8.86
N ASN A 291 15.90 -12.55 9.50
CA ASN A 291 14.80 -13.18 10.22
C ASN A 291 15.26 -14.29 11.20
N ILE A 292 16.16 -13.98 12.13
CA ILE A 292 16.74 -14.96 13.07
C ILE A 292 15.70 -15.71 13.92
N ALA A 293 14.50 -15.14 14.04
CA ALA A 293 13.37 -15.74 14.76
C ALA A 293 12.53 -16.69 13.88
N ASN A 294 12.89 -16.86 12.60
CA ASN A 294 12.14 -17.61 11.59
C ASN A 294 10.64 -17.25 11.59
N LYS A 295 10.33 -15.95 11.67
CA LYS A 295 8.94 -15.48 11.73
C LYS A 295 8.32 -15.58 10.34
N GLN A 296 7.34 -16.48 10.20
CA GLN A 296 6.63 -16.71 8.95
C GLN A 296 5.60 -15.59 8.67
N PRO A 297 5.42 -15.19 7.39
CA PRO A 297 4.49 -14.13 7.02
C PRO A 297 3.04 -14.48 7.42
N PRO A 298 2.20 -13.48 7.73
CA PRO A 298 0.83 -13.72 8.15
C PRO A 298 0.00 -14.22 6.98
N LEU A 299 -0.85 -15.20 7.25
CA LEU A 299 -1.83 -15.64 6.27
C LEU A 299 -3.06 -14.72 6.31
N TYR A 300 -3.38 -14.13 5.16
CA TYR A 300 -4.50 -13.23 4.95
C TYR A 300 -5.81 -14.00 4.69
N TYR A 301 -5.71 -15.23 4.15
CA TYR A 301 -6.85 -16.11 3.79
C TYR A 301 -7.92 -15.43 2.92
N SER A 302 -7.50 -14.40 2.19
CA SER A 302 -8.23 -13.67 1.17
C SER A 302 -7.27 -13.59 -0.01
N ASN A 303 -7.76 -13.81 -1.23
CA ASN A 303 -6.95 -13.76 -2.44
C ASN A 303 -6.48 -12.30 -2.62
N ASN A 304 -5.34 -11.97 -2.03
CA ASN A 304 -4.83 -10.61 -1.83
C ASN A 304 -3.75 -10.26 -2.86
N VAL A 305 -2.98 -11.25 -3.29
CA VAL A 305 -2.07 -11.16 -4.41
C VAL A 305 -2.17 -12.49 -5.15
N GLY A 306 -2.22 -12.46 -6.47
CA GLY A 306 -2.30 -13.70 -7.27
C GLY A 306 -1.23 -14.70 -6.83
N ASN A 307 -1.64 -15.91 -6.45
CA ASN A 307 -0.79 -17.01 -5.98
C ASN A 307 -0.05 -16.79 -4.64
N ALA A 308 -0.48 -15.83 -3.81
CA ALA A 308 0.03 -15.65 -2.46
C ALA A 308 -1.10 -15.64 -1.43
N ASN A 309 -0.81 -16.16 -0.22
CA ASN A 309 -1.74 -16.11 0.92
C ASN A 309 -1.38 -14.97 1.89
N THR A 310 -0.52 -14.03 1.49
CA THR A 310 0.02 -12.93 2.30
C THR A 310 0.33 -11.72 1.39
N ASP A 311 0.41 -10.52 1.96
CA ASP A 311 0.86 -9.35 1.22
C ASP A 311 2.39 -9.39 1.02
N VAL A 312 2.79 -9.83 -0.18
CA VAL A 312 4.18 -10.03 -0.59
C VAL A 312 4.99 -8.73 -0.67
N ALA A 313 4.34 -7.57 -0.74
CA ALA A 313 5.01 -6.27 -0.75
C ALA A 313 5.40 -5.82 0.67
N THR A 314 4.65 -6.26 1.69
CA THR A 314 4.88 -5.86 3.07
C THR A 314 5.70 -6.88 3.87
N TYR A 315 5.47 -8.18 3.65
CA TYR A 315 6.08 -9.25 4.44
C TYR A 315 7.08 -10.03 3.61
N ASP A 316 8.14 -10.51 4.28
CA ASP A 316 9.14 -11.34 3.62
C ASP A 316 8.57 -12.74 3.37
N LEU A 317 8.77 -13.24 2.15
CA LEU A 317 8.38 -14.60 1.76
C LEU A 317 9.54 -15.58 1.87
N LEU A 318 10.76 -15.05 1.93
CA LEU A 318 11.98 -15.82 2.06
C LEU A 318 12.47 -15.67 3.50
N GLY A 319 12.89 -16.78 4.08
CA GLY A 319 13.50 -16.85 5.40
C GLY A 319 14.67 -17.81 5.33
#